data_AF-A0A7V1WAI0-F1
#
_entry.id   AF-A0A7V1WAI0-F1
#
_cell.length_a   1.000
_cell.length_b   1.000
_cell.length_c   1.000
_cell.angle_alpha   90.00
_cell.angle_beta   90.00
_cell.angle_gamma   90.00
#
_symmetry.space_group_name_H-M   'P 1'
#
loop_
_entity.id
_entity.type
_entity.pdbx_description
1 polymer ?
#
loop_
_entity_poly.entity_id
_entity_poly.type
_entity_poly.pdbx_seq_one_letter_code
_entity_poly.pdbx_strand_id
1 'polypeptide(L)'
;MMEDPTRIQRSRMLSLWLRHKPERGGLTLTKEGWAAIPDILEAFDRAGQIMTRAELEHLIRLDPKGRFEMEGDRVRARYGHSLELQQKPHPGKPPATLYHGTPSRFLPRILEAGLRPMKRQYVHLSPDRKTAREVGRRRDQEPAILAVDAHRACEAGVQFYPRGLGIWLSDPIPPQFLRLLEGPGAPDANPSQTSRAARESAPGEPRRRRPRGGFMKRGR
;
A
#
# COMPACT_ATOMS: atom_id res chain seq x y z
N MET A 1 16.47 -9.83 -23.09
CA MET A 1 16.53 -8.72 -24.06
C MET A 1 17.28 -7.58 -23.39
N MET A 2 18.46 -7.21 -23.89
CA MET A 2 19.17 -6.02 -23.39
C MET A 2 18.33 -4.79 -23.72
N GLU A 3 18.10 -3.93 -22.72
CA GLU A 3 17.42 -2.66 -22.95
C GLU A 3 18.35 -1.74 -23.74
N ASP A 4 17.83 -1.13 -24.81
CA ASP A 4 18.55 -0.14 -25.62
C ASP A 4 19.03 1.02 -24.72
N PRO A 5 20.36 1.28 -24.63
CA PRO A 5 20.93 2.37 -23.83
C PRO A 5 20.31 3.74 -24.13
N THR A 6 19.96 3.99 -25.40
CA THR A 6 19.33 5.22 -25.88
C THR A 6 17.93 5.37 -25.26
N ARG A 7 17.17 4.28 -25.22
CA ARG A 7 15.84 4.25 -24.60
C ARG A 7 15.91 4.54 -23.10
N ILE A 8 16.88 3.94 -22.40
CA ILE A 8 17.07 4.18 -20.96
C ILE A 8 17.39 5.66 -20.71
N GLN A 9 18.28 6.25 -21.51
CA GLN A 9 18.64 7.65 -21.42
C GLN A 9 17.43 8.57 -21.66
N ARG A 10 16.66 8.34 -22.74
CA ARG A 10 15.44 9.09 -23.07
C ARG A 10 14.39 8.98 -21.95
N SER A 11 14.18 7.78 -21.39
CA SER A 11 13.25 7.57 -20.26
C SER A 11 13.70 8.31 -18.99
N ARG A 12 15.02 8.35 -18.71
CA ARG A 12 15.58 9.11 -17.59
C ARG A 12 15.39 10.62 -17.78
N MET A 13 15.63 11.15 -18.97
CA MET A 13 15.41 12.56 -19.30
C MET A 13 13.94 12.95 -19.18
N LEU A 14 13.04 12.17 -19.78
CA LEU A 14 11.61 12.41 -19.68
C LEU A 14 11.13 12.38 -18.21
N SER A 15 11.64 11.43 -17.43
CA SER A 15 11.36 11.37 -15.99
C SER A 15 11.86 12.60 -15.25
N LEU A 16 13.07 13.10 -15.56
CA LEU A 16 13.63 14.30 -14.95
C LEU A 16 12.74 15.52 -15.23
N TRP A 17 12.37 15.73 -16.49
CA TRP A 17 11.59 16.89 -16.88
C TRP A 17 10.17 16.84 -16.33
N LEU A 18 9.48 15.70 -16.44
CA LEU A 18 8.09 15.59 -16.01
C LEU A 18 7.91 15.50 -14.48
N ARG A 19 8.97 15.29 -13.69
CA ARG A 19 8.86 15.09 -12.23
C ARG A 19 9.57 16.12 -11.39
N HIS A 20 10.68 16.65 -11.88
CA HIS A 20 11.62 17.37 -11.04
C HIS A 20 12.02 18.73 -11.59
N LYS A 21 12.35 18.78 -12.89
CA LYS A 21 12.98 19.94 -13.50
C LYS A 21 12.46 20.20 -14.92
N PRO A 22 11.17 20.54 -15.09
CA PRO A 22 10.58 20.81 -16.41
C PRO A 22 11.27 21.99 -17.10
N GLU A 23 11.75 22.97 -16.34
CA GLU A 23 12.51 24.12 -16.83
C GLU A 23 13.79 23.71 -17.56
N ARG A 24 14.42 22.58 -17.19
CA ARG A 24 15.60 22.06 -17.90
C ARG A 24 15.29 21.52 -19.29
N GLY A 25 14.03 21.18 -19.56
CA GLY A 25 13.54 20.84 -20.89
C GLY A 25 12.90 22.03 -21.59
N GLY A 26 12.80 23.20 -20.94
CA GLY A 26 11.95 24.30 -21.42
C GLY A 26 10.45 23.96 -21.43
N LEU A 27 10.03 23.01 -20.59
CA LEU A 27 8.63 22.59 -20.50
C LEU A 27 7.89 23.43 -19.46
N THR A 28 6.64 23.76 -19.76
CA THR A 28 5.69 24.28 -18.77
C THR A 28 4.69 23.18 -18.47
N LEU A 29 4.72 22.66 -17.24
CA LEU A 29 3.71 21.68 -16.82
C LEU A 29 2.44 22.40 -16.38
N THR A 30 1.30 21.86 -16.75
CA THR A 30 0.04 22.22 -16.11
C THR A 30 0.08 21.90 -14.62
N LYS A 31 -0.88 22.43 -13.86
CA LYS A 31 -1.02 22.15 -12.42
C LYS A 31 -1.16 20.65 -12.10
N GLU A 32 -1.56 19.84 -13.07
CA GLU A 32 -1.75 18.39 -12.94
C GLU A 32 -0.54 17.57 -13.46
N GLY A 33 0.50 18.26 -13.94
CA GLY A 33 1.76 17.67 -14.41
C GLY A 33 1.80 17.33 -15.90
N TRP A 34 0.79 17.71 -16.68
CA TRP A 34 0.76 17.49 -18.12
C TRP A 34 1.67 18.47 -18.87
N ALA A 35 2.41 17.94 -19.84
CA ALA A 35 3.10 18.69 -20.90
C ALA A 35 2.54 18.27 -22.26
N ALA A 36 2.54 19.19 -23.23
CA ALA A 36 2.16 18.88 -24.60
C ALA A 36 3.24 18.02 -25.28
N ILE A 37 2.83 17.07 -26.13
CA ILE A 37 3.77 16.24 -26.90
C ILE A 37 4.69 17.09 -27.78
N PRO A 38 4.21 18.11 -28.53
CA PRO A 38 5.08 19.00 -29.29
C PRO A 38 6.21 19.60 -28.46
N ASP A 39 5.91 20.16 -27.29
CA ASP A 39 6.91 20.75 -26.39
C ASP A 39 7.95 19.72 -25.92
N ILE A 40 7.53 18.48 -25.66
CA ILE A 40 8.42 17.38 -25.26
C ILE A 40 9.36 17.02 -26.42
N LEU A 41 8.84 16.92 -27.65
CA LEU A 41 9.66 16.60 -28.82
C LEU A 41 10.68 17.71 -29.09
N GLU A 42 10.29 18.97 -28.98
CA GLU A 42 11.21 20.11 -29.07
C GLU A 42 12.25 20.11 -27.94
N ALA A 43 11.87 19.73 -26.71
CA ALA A 43 12.81 19.61 -25.60
C ALA A 43 13.88 18.53 -25.87
N PHE A 44 13.48 17.42 -26.49
CA PHE A 44 14.41 16.37 -26.91
C PHE A 44 15.30 16.80 -28.07
N ASP A 45 14.76 17.52 -29.05
CA ASP A 45 15.54 18.09 -30.15
C ASP A 45 16.61 19.06 -29.64
N ARG A 46 16.25 20.01 -28.77
CA ARG A 46 17.19 20.92 -28.09
C ARG A 46 18.28 20.18 -27.29
N ALA A 47 17.97 18.99 -26.79
CA ALA A 47 18.91 18.15 -26.06
C ALA A 47 19.74 17.21 -26.96
N GLY A 48 19.64 17.34 -28.28
CA GLY A 48 20.37 16.51 -29.26
C GLY A 48 19.88 15.06 -29.30
N GLN A 49 18.61 14.82 -28.95
CA GLN A 49 18.00 13.50 -28.82
C GLN A 49 16.72 13.42 -29.65
N ILE A 50 16.80 13.85 -30.91
CA ILE A 50 15.68 13.91 -31.87
C ILE A 50 14.87 12.62 -31.81
N MET A 51 13.56 12.78 -31.65
CA MET A 51 12.62 11.68 -31.66
C MET A 51 11.31 12.09 -32.32
N THR A 52 10.66 11.13 -32.93
CA THR A 52 9.30 11.25 -33.46
C THR A 52 8.27 11.01 -32.36
N ARG A 53 7.04 11.44 -32.58
CA ARG A 53 5.90 11.09 -31.73
C ARG A 53 5.77 9.58 -31.53
N ALA A 54 5.91 8.79 -32.59
CA ALA A 54 5.80 7.33 -32.53
C ALA A 54 6.87 6.71 -31.61
N GLU A 55 8.10 7.25 -31.62
CA GLU A 55 9.15 6.82 -30.70
C GLU A 55 8.86 7.19 -29.25
N LEU A 56 8.30 8.39 -28.99
CA LEU A 56 7.88 8.80 -27.65
C LEU A 56 6.74 7.89 -27.13
N GLU A 57 5.76 7.60 -27.97
CA GLU A 57 4.65 6.67 -27.64
C GLU A 57 5.20 5.28 -27.33
N HIS A 58 6.16 4.80 -28.12
CA HIS A 58 6.83 3.54 -27.90
C HIS A 58 7.64 3.51 -26.60
N LEU A 59 8.36 4.59 -26.28
CA LEU A 59 9.09 4.79 -25.02
C LEU A 59 8.16 4.69 -23.82
N ILE A 60 7.00 5.35 -23.89
CA ILE A 60 5.98 5.35 -22.83
C ILE A 60 5.36 3.96 -22.68
N ARG A 61 4.96 3.34 -23.79
CA ARG A 61 4.29 2.02 -23.80
C ARG A 61 5.18 0.90 -23.28
N LEU A 62 6.47 0.96 -23.56
CA LEU A 62 7.43 -0.05 -23.09
C LEU A 62 8.00 0.25 -21.69
N ASP A 63 7.53 1.28 -21.00
CA ASP A 63 7.99 1.56 -19.64
C ASP A 63 7.48 0.47 -18.68
N PRO A 64 8.36 -0.40 -18.14
CA PRO A 64 7.93 -1.56 -17.36
C PRO A 64 7.34 -1.16 -16.00
N LYS A 65 7.52 0.09 -15.58
CA LYS A 65 7.04 0.60 -14.30
C LYS A 65 5.80 1.48 -14.45
N GLY A 66 5.25 1.65 -15.66
CA GLY A 66 4.11 2.53 -15.93
C GLY A 66 4.32 3.95 -15.40
N ARG A 67 5.51 4.52 -15.55
CA ARG A 67 5.91 5.84 -15.04
C ARG A 67 5.13 6.97 -15.67
N PHE A 68 4.72 6.81 -16.91
CA PHE A 68 4.12 7.84 -17.73
C PHE A 68 2.67 7.52 -18.06
N GLU A 69 1.92 8.57 -18.32
CA GLU A 69 0.55 8.53 -18.80
C GLU A 69 0.45 9.48 -19.98
N MET A 70 -0.23 9.03 -21.03
CA MET A 70 -0.48 9.79 -22.24
C MET A 70 -2.00 9.85 -22.46
N GLU A 71 -2.49 11.03 -22.84
CA GLU A 71 -3.89 11.28 -23.13
C GLU A 71 -3.97 12.28 -24.28
N GLY A 72 -4.48 11.86 -25.43
CA GLY A 72 -4.52 12.71 -26.63
C GLY A 72 -3.13 13.21 -27.01
N ASP A 73 -2.90 14.52 -26.86
CA ASP A 73 -1.66 15.20 -27.23
C ASP A 73 -0.81 15.66 -26.03
N ARG A 74 -1.02 15.05 -24.86
CA ARG A 74 -0.30 15.40 -23.63
C ARG A 74 0.26 14.18 -22.92
N VAL A 75 1.36 14.37 -22.20
CA VAL A 75 2.05 13.36 -21.40
C VAL A 75 2.33 13.91 -19.99
N ARG A 76 2.18 13.06 -18.97
CA ARG A 76 2.62 13.35 -17.60
C ARG A 76 3.29 12.15 -16.95
N ALA A 77 4.03 12.38 -15.87
CA ALA A 77 4.42 11.30 -14.97
C ALA A 77 3.27 10.94 -14.01
N ARG A 78 3.04 9.64 -13.79
CA ARG A 78 2.01 9.13 -12.86
C ARG A 78 2.36 9.36 -11.39
N TYR A 79 3.65 9.40 -11.07
CA TYR A 79 4.17 9.47 -9.71
C TYR A 79 5.62 9.97 -9.69
N GLY A 80 6.12 10.26 -8.48
CA GLY A 80 7.52 10.61 -8.25
C GLY A 80 7.86 12.08 -8.46
N HIS A 81 6.86 12.96 -8.45
CA HIS A 81 7.03 14.41 -8.53
C HIS A 81 7.72 14.94 -7.28
N SER A 82 8.71 15.81 -7.46
CA SER A 82 9.20 16.70 -6.39
C SER A 82 8.57 18.09 -6.48
N LEU A 83 7.86 18.38 -7.57
CA LEU A 83 7.09 19.60 -7.76
C LEU A 83 5.75 19.49 -7.05
N GLU A 84 5.26 20.62 -6.54
CA GLU A 84 3.92 20.72 -5.96
C GLU A 84 2.88 20.81 -7.09
N LEU A 85 2.47 19.65 -7.61
CA LEU A 85 1.36 19.56 -8.54
C LEU A 85 0.03 19.59 -7.78
N GLN A 86 -0.92 20.41 -8.23
CA GLN A 86 -2.32 20.30 -7.83
C GLN A 86 -2.99 19.13 -8.57
N GLN A 87 -2.45 17.92 -8.46
CA GLN A 87 -3.23 16.71 -8.74
C GLN A 87 -4.20 16.51 -7.58
N LYS A 88 -5.38 17.15 -7.66
CA LYS A 88 -6.54 16.54 -7.01
C LYS A 88 -6.75 15.20 -7.74
N PRO A 89 -6.62 14.06 -7.05
CA PRO A 89 -6.98 12.81 -7.69
C PRO A 89 -8.44 12.92 -8.14
N HIS A 90 -8.78 12.36 -9.31
CA HIS A 90 -10.18 12.31 -9.70
C HIS A 90 -10.94 11.36 -8.77
N PRO A 91 -12.09 11.78 -8.22
CA PRO A 91 -12.92 10.90 -7.43
C PRO A 91 -13.33 9.65 -8.24
N GLY A 92 -13.35 8.50 -7.59
CA GLY A 92 -13.80 7.24 -8.17
C GLY A 92 -14.58 6.41 -7.16
N LYS A 93 -15.44 5.51 -7.66
CA LYS A 93 -16.20 4.58 -6.81
C LYS A 93 -15.24 3.52 -6.25
N PRO A 94 -15.05 3.44 -4.92
CA PRO A 94 -14.15 2.47 -4.32
C PRO A 94 -14.75 1.05 -4.38
N PRO A 95 -13.93 0.00 -4.17
CA PRO A 95 -14.45 -1.33 -3.86
C PRO A 95 -15.19 -1.32 -2.52
N ALA A 96 -15.94 -2.40 -2.23
CA ALA A 96 -16.72 -2.50 -1.00
C ALA A 96 -15.88 -2.32 0.28
N THR A 97 -14.67 -2.87 0.27
CA THR A 97 -13.78 -2.83 1.44
C THR A 97 -12.37 -2.48 1.02
N LEU A 98 -11.74 -1.62 1.81
CA LEU A 98 -10.32 -1.29 1.74
C LEU A 98 -9.67 -1.48 3.11
N TYR A 99 -8.35 -1.41 3.19
CA TYR A 99 -7.62 -1.72 4.42
C TYR A 99 -6.61 -0.63 4.80
N HIS A 100 -6.42 -0.44 6.10
CA HIS A 100 -5.42 0.47 6.63
C HIS A 100 -4.58 -0.21 7.72
N GLY A 101 -3.26 -0.20 7.54
CA GLY A 101 -2.31 -0.69 8.53
C GLY A 101 -1.70 0.47 9.31
N THR A 102 -1.75 0.39 10.64
CA THR A 102 -1.27 1.44 11.54
C THR A 102 -0.56 0.85 12.76
N PRO A 103 0.42 1.54 13.36
CA PRO A 103 0.94 1.17 14.68
C PRO A 103 -0.19 1.03 15.70
N SER A 104 -0.14 -0.05 16.49
CA SER A 104 -1.22 -0.43 17.42
C SER A 104 -1.51 0.64 18.47
N ARG A 105 -0.48 1.39 18.88
CA ARG A 105 -0.59 2.54 19.80
C ARG A 105 -1.51 3.68 19.31
N PHE A 106 -1.81 3.76 18.02
CA PHE A 106 -2.69 4.79 17.46
C PHE A 106 -4.16 4.37 17.38
N LEU A 107 -4.48 3.11 17.69
CA LEU A 107 -5.84 2.60 17.62
C LEU A 107 -6.85 3.41 18.45
N PRO A 108 -6.61 3.75 19.74
CA PRO A 108 -7.61 4.48 20.52
C PRO A 108 -8.04 5.78 19.84
N ARG A 109 -7.06 6.54 19.35
CA ARG A 109 -7.30 7.80 18.65
C ARG A 109 -8.00 7.62 17.31
N ILE A 110 -7.69 6.55 16.56
CA ILE A 110 -8.32 6.29 15.26
C ILE A 110 -9.77 5.84 15.44
N LEU A 111 -10.05 5.01 16.46
CA LEU A 111 -11.41 4.55 16.78
C LEU A 111 -12.29 5.69 17.32
N GLU A 112 -11.71 6.71 17.94
CA GLU A 112 -12.42 7.90 18.39
C GLU A 112 -12.61 8.94 17.27
N ALA A 113 -11.54 9.28 16.54
CA ALA A 113 -11.51 10.45 15.64
C ALA A 113 -11.56 10.10 14.14
N GLY A 114 -11.58 8.81 13.79
CA GLY A 114 -11.51 8.32 12.42
C GLY A 114 -10.08 8.33 11.83
N LEU A 115 -9.98 7.93 10.55
CA LEU A 115 -8.74 8.03 9.79
C LEU A 115 -8.56 9.44 9.24
N ARG A 116 -7.39 10.02 9.50
CA ARG A 116 -7.00 11.36 9.00
C ARG A 116 -5.71 11.26 8.21
N PRO A 117 -5.48 12.17 7.25
CA PRO A 117 -4.30 12.14 6.39
C PRO A 117 -3.00 12.51 7.12
N MET A 118 -3.09 13.09 8.32
CA MET A 118 -1.97 13.52 9.16
C MET A 118 -1.06 14.52 8.42
N LYS A 119 0.23 14.19 8.22
CA LYS A 119 1.18 15.02 7.46
C LYS A 119 1.03 14.87 5.93
N ARG A 120 0.12 14.03 5.46
CA ARG A 120 -0.18 13.83 4.03
C ARG A 120 -1.43 14.63 3.65
N GLN A 121 -1.70 14.71 2.35
CA GLN A 121 -2.93 15.32 1.84
C GLN A 121 -4.16 14.40 1.98
N TYR A 122 -3.98 13.09 1.76
CA TYR A 122 -5.06 12.10 1.78
C TYR A 122 -4.74 10.88 2.65
N VAL A 123 -5.79 10.22 3.16
CA VAL A 123 -5.70 8.92 3.82
C VAL A 123 -5.34 7.88 2.77
N HIS A 124 -4.35 7.03 3.07
CA HIS A 124 -3.92 5.97 2.15
C HIS A 124 -4.51 4.63 2.58
N LEU A 125 -5.04 3.90 1.61
CA LEU A 125 -5.74 2.64 1.78
C LEU A 125 -5.16 1.58 0.84
N SER A 126 -5.05 0.37 1.35
CA SER A 126 -4.56 -0.82 0.66
C SER A 126 -5.72 -1.63 0.10
N PRO A 127 -5.53 -2.35 -1.02
CA PRO A 127 -6.55 -3.21 -1.61
C PRO A 127 -6.83 -4.46 -0.77
N ASP A 128 -5.85 -4.92 0.01
CA ASP A 128 -5.94 -6.15 0.78
C ASP A 128 -5.20 -6.06 2.13
N ARG A 129 -5.52 -7.01 3.03
CA ARG A 129 -4.95 -7.11 4.39
C ARG A 129 -3.44 -7.32 4.39
N LYS A 130 -2.90 -8.10 3.45
CA LYS A 130 -1.47 -8.40 3.39
C LYS A 130 -0.69 -7.13 3.07
N THR A 131 -1.13 -6.38 2.06
CA THR A 131 -0.56 -5.07 1.69
C THR A 131 -0.68 -4.07 2.83
N ALA A 132 -1.83 -4.00 3.53
CA ALA A 132 -1.99 -3.15 4.71
C ALA A 132 -0.98 -3.50 5.82
N ARG A 133 -0.77 -4.80 6.08
CA ARG A 133 0.20 -5.28 7.07
C ARG A 133 1.64 -4.92 6.69
N GLU A 134 2.02 -5.11 5.43
CA GLU A 134 3.34 -4.73 4.93
C GLU A 134 3.59 -3.21 5.06
N VAL A 135 2.57 -2.39 4.78
CA VAL A 135 2.65 -0.92 4.96
C VAL A 135 2.78 -0.55 6.45
N GLY A 136 1.98 -1.15 7.32
CA GLY A 136 2.04 -0.94 8.76
C GLY A 136 3.38 -1.35 9.37
N ARG A 137 3.95 -2.45 8.88
CA ARG A 137 5.23 -3.02 9.34
C ARG A 137 6.43 -2.10 9.19
N ARG A 138 6.31 -1.05 8.38
CA ARG A 138 7.34 -0.01 8.24
C ARG A 138 7.54 0.82 9.50
N ARG A 139 6.58 0.80 10.43
CA ARG A 139 6.58 1.66 11.64
C ARG A 139 6.34 0.90 12.95
N ASP A 140 5.88 -0.34 12.88
CA ASP A 140 5.54 -1.18 14.02
C ASP A 140 5.67 -2.65 13.61
N GLN A 141 6.31 -3.52 14.40
CA GLN A 141 6.46 -4.93 14.02
C GLN A 141 5.13 -5.67 13.99
N GLU A 142 4.20 -5.26 14.86
CA GLU A 142 2.86 -5.81 15.02
C GLU A 142 1.81 -4.71 14.78
N PRO A 143 1.63 -4.27 13.52
CA PRO A 143 0.68 -3.22 13.20
C PRO A 143 -0.75 -3.75 13.35
N ALA A 144 -1.64 -2.88 13.80
CA ALA A 144 -3.06 -3.12 13.75
C ALA A 144 -3.59 -2.93 12.32
N ILE A 145 -4.59 -3.75 11.94
CA ILE A 145 -5.24 -3.71 10.64
C ILE A 145 -6.69 -3.34 10.81
N LEU A 146 -7.09 -2.24 10.16
CA LEU A 146 -8.47 -1.77 10.07
C LEU A 146 -9.04 -2.12 8.69
N ALA A 147 -10.24 -2.69 8.67
CA ALA A 147 -11.09 -2.68 7.49
C ALA A 147 -11.87 -1.36 7.43
N VAL A 148 -11.97 -0.81 6.22
CA VAL A 148 -12.77 0.36 5.89
C VAL A 148 -13.93 -0.09 5.03
N ASP A 149 -15.15 0.18 5.47
CA ASP A 149 -16.35 0.06 4.63
C ASP A 149 -16.39 1.24 3.65
N ALA A 150 -15.62 1.10 2.57
CA ALA A 150 -15.39 2.18 1.62
C ALA A 150 -16.64 2.48 0.77
N HIS A 151 -17.49 1.49 0.53
CA HIS A 151 -18.77 1.71 -0.14
C HIS A 151 -19.69 2.60 0.70
N ARG A 152 -19.96 2.22 1.96
CA ARG A 152 -20.84 3.03 2.82
C ARG A 152 -20.26 4.41 3.12
N ALA A 153 -18.94 4.51 3.28
CA ALA A 153 -18.28 5.80 3.44
C ALA A 153 -18.46 6.69 2.19
N CYS A 154 -18.36 6.11 0.99
CA CYS A 154 -18.59 6.82 -0.27
C CYS A 154 -20.05 7.28 -0.41
N GLU A 155 -21.02 6.44 -0.06
CA GLU A 155 -22.44 6.79 -0.04
C GLU A 155 -22.76 7.91 0.97
N ALA A 156 -22.00 7.96 2.08
CA ALA A 156 -22.09 9.02 3.07
C ALA A 156 -21.31 10.30 2.69
N GLY A 157 -20.73 10.37 1.48
CA GLY A 157 -20.10 11.57 0.94
C GLY A 157 -18.57 11.67 1.10
N VAL A 158 -17.90 10.64 1.63
CA VAL A 158 -16.43 10.59 1.65
C VAL A 158 -15.90 10.40 0.24
N GLN A 159 -14.98 11.26 -0.22
CA GLN A 159 -14.38 11.10 -1.55
C GLN A 159 -13.25 10.08 -1.52
N PHE A 160 -13.25 9.20 -2.50
CA PHE A 160 -12.24 8.18 -2.74
C PHE A 160 -11.60 8.38 -4.10
N TYR A 161 -10.35 7.96 -4.20
CA TYR A 161 -9.48 8.33 -5.30
C TYR A 161 -8.61 7.12 -5.69
N PRO A 162 -8.81 6.51 -6.86
CA PRO A 162 -8.00 5.38 -7.27
C PRO A 162 -6.55 5.83 -7.54
N ARG A 163 -5.60 5.03 -7.06
CA ARG A 163 -4.20 5.09 -7.45
C ARG A 163 -3.81 3.74 -8.05
N GLY A 164 -2.79 3.74 -8.91
CA GLY A 164 -2.33 2.52 -9.57
C GLY A 164 -2.03 1.39 -8.57
N LEU A 165 -2.11 0.15 -9.06
CA LEU A 165 -1.87 -1.09 -8.28
C LEU A 165 -2.87 -1.32 -7.13
N GLY A 166 -4.10 -0.84 -7.27
CA GLY A 166 -5.18 -1.07 -6.30
C GLY A 166 -5.05 -0.27 -5.01
N ILE A 167 -4.10 0.66 -4.92
CA ILE A 167 -4.00 1.60 -3.81
C ILE A 167 -5.08 2.66 -3.96
N TRP A 168 -5.68 3.09 -2.85
CA TRP A 168 -6.70 4.14 -2.85
C TRP A 168 -6.30 5.28 -1.92
N LEU A 169 -6.67 6.49 -2.29
CA LEU A 169 -6.65 7.65 -1.42
C LEU A 169 -8.09 7.98 -1.01
N SER A 170 -8.25 8.63 0.13
CA SER A 170 -9.54 9.20 0.55
C SER A 170 -9.35 10.47 1.35
N ASP A 171 -10.42 11.26 1.39
CA ASP A 171 -10.63 12.27 2.42
C ASP A 171 -10.70 11.61 3.82
N PRO A 172 -10.75 12.37 4.93
CA PRO A 172 -10.89 11.78 6.25
C PRO A 172 -12.08 10.82 6.35
N ILE A 173 -11.86 9.65 6.94
CA ILE A 173 -12.89 8.62 7.09
C ILE A 173 -13.38 8.59 8.54
N PRO A 174 -14.67 8.86 8.81
CA PRO A 174 -15.25 8.77 10.13
C PRO A 174 -15.16 7.36 10.76
N PRO A 175 -15.08 7.26 12.10
CA PRO A 175 -14.83 6.00 12.80
C PRO A 175 -15.91 4.94 12.60
N GLN A 176 -17.17 5.33 12.34
CA GLN A 176 -18.27 4.38 12.11
C GLN A 176 -18.10 3.49 10.86
N PHE A 177 -17.17 3.85 9.95
CA PHE A 177 -16.83 3.04 8.78
C PHE A 177 -15.60 2.15 9.01
N LEU A 178 -15.03 2.15 10.21
CA LEU A 178 -13.83 1.42 10.56
C LEU A 178 -14.17 0.19 11.38
N ARG A 179 -13.55 -0.94 11.05
CA ARG A 179 -13.63 -2.17 11.85
C ARG A 179 -12.23 -2.71 12.10
N LEU A 180 -11.89 -2.92 13.37
CA LEU A 180 -10.63 -3.54 13.77
C LEU A 180 -10.64 -5.04 13.40
N LEU A 181 -9.65 -5.48 12.63
CA LEU A 181 -9.47 -6.87 12.24
C LEU A 181 -8.31 -7.54 12.98
N GLU A 182 -7.24 -6.79 13.23
CA GLU A 182 -6.01 -7.28 13.89
C GLU A 182 -5.47 -6.18 14.79
N GLY A 183 -4.96 -6.54 15.97
CA GLY A 183 -4.39 -5.62 16.94
C GLY A 183 -5.05 -5.74 18.32
N PRO A 184 -4.55 -5.01 19.33
CA PRO A 184 -5.13 -5.01 20.68
C PRO A 184 -6.61 -4.61 20.65
N GLY A 185 -7.48 -5.47 21.19
CA GLY A 185 -8.93 -5.24 21.20
C GLY A 185 -9.66 -5.63 19.92
N ALA A 186 -9.00 -6.31 18.97
CA ALA A 186 -9.70 -6.96 17.86
C ALA A 186 -10.64 -8.06 18.43
N PRO A 187 -11.85 -8.25 17.86
CA PRO A 187 -12.69 -9.38 18.24
C PRO A 187 -11.89 -10.67 18.06
N ASP A 188 -11.85 -11.52 19.09
CA ASP A 188 -11.00 -12.72 19.14
C ASP A 188 -11.07 -13.49 17.82
N ALA A 189 -9.97 -13.47 17.09
CA ALA A 189 -9.82 -14.21 15.86
C ALA A 189 -9.25 -15.61 16.13
N ASN A 190 -9.90 -16.46 16.94
CA ASN A 190 -9.85 -17.93 16.77
C ASN A 190 -10.72 -18.74 17.75
N PRO A 191 -11.27 -19.90 17.33
CA PRO A 191 -10.64 -21.15 17.77
C PRO A 191 -10.74 -22.29 16.74
N SER A 192 -9.84 -22.34 15.76
CA SER A 192 -9.50 -23.58 15.05
C SER A 192 -8.01 -23.82 15.10
N GLN A 193 -7.45 -23.93 16.31
CA GLN A 193 -6.15 -24.56 16.59
C GLN A 193 -6.00 -24.78 18.11
N THR A 194 -6.95 -25.50 18.70
CA THR A 194 -6.80 -26.10 20.03
C THR A 194 -6.43 -27.56 19.84
N SER A 195 -5.15 -27.90 19.80
CA SER A 195 -4.68 -29.17 20.35
C SER A 195 -3.17 -29.15 20.58
N ARG A 196 -2.79 -29.52 21.81
CA ARG A 196 -1.44 -29.79 22.33
C ARG A 196 -0.59 -28.59 22.73
N ALA A 197 -0.83 -28.10 23.95
CA ALA A 197 0.20 -28.00 25.00
C ALA A 197 -0.40 -27.38 26.28
N ALA A 198 -1.26 -28.11 26.99
CA ALA A 198 -1.66 -27.74 28.35
C ALA A 198 -2.24 -28.94 29.10
N ARG A 199 -1.40 -29.96 29.33
CA ARG A 199 -1.58 -30.90 30.44
C ARG A 199 -0.20 -31.30 30.93
N GLU A 200 0.28 -30.59 31.95
CA GLU A 200 1.02 -31.15 33.08
C GLU A 200 1.40 -29.99 34.00
N SER A 201 0.59 -29.78 35.04
CA SER A 201 0.99 -29.21 36.33
C SER A 201 -0.23 -29.19 37.24
N ALA A 202 -0.45 -30.28 37.97
CA ALA A 202 -1.18 -30.27 39.24
C ALA A 202 -0.63 -31.37 40.15
N PRO A 203 -0.65 -31.17 41.48
CA PRO A 203 0.29 -31.76 42.42
C PRO A 203 -0.23 -33.06 43.06
N GLY A 204 0.66 -33.73 43.77
CA GLY A 204 0.55 -35.14 44.14
C GLY A 204 -0.49 -35.51 45.20
N GLU A 205 -0.78 -36.81 45.19
CA GLU A 205 -1.44 -37.54 46.27
C GLU A 205 -0.59 -38.74 46.74
N PRO A 206 -0.76 -39.20 47.99
CA PRO A 206 0.25 -39.94 48.71
C PRO A 206 0.23 -41.45 48.40
N ARG A 207 1.43 -42.04 48.27
CA ARG A 207 1.62 -43.47 48.06
C ARG A 207 1.17 -44.29 49.27
N ARG A 208 0.05 -45.00 49.14
CA ARG A 208 -0.35 -46.07 50.07
C ARG A 208 0.68 -47.22 50.03
N ARG A 209 1.18 -47.59 51.21
CA ARG A 209 2.04 -48.77 51.45
C ARG A 209 1.29 -50.05 51.08
N ARG A 210 1.90 -50.95 50.30
CA ARG A 210 1.47 -52.36 50.17
C ARG A 210 2.24 -53.23 51.18
N PRO A 211 1.60 -54.22 51.84
CA PRO A 211 2.30 -55.18 52.66
C PRO A 211 2.90 -56.33 51.83
N ARG A 212 3.79 -57.07 52.52
CA ARG A 212 4.76 -58.08 52.05
C ARG A 212 4.16 -59.46 51.71
N GLY A 213 4.97 -60.23 50.97
CA GLY A 213 4.98 -61.71 50.93
C GLY A 213 4.51 -62.25 49.58
N GLY A 214 5.20 -63.12 48.84
CA GLY A 214 6.37 -63.96 49.08
C GLY A 214 6.14 -65.25 48.27
N PHE A 215 7.14 -65.75 47.53
CA PHE A 215 7.47 -67.18 47.45
C PHE A 215 8.63 -67.46 46.48
N MET A 216 9.41 -68.47 46.87
CA MET A 216 10.72 -68.87 46.37
C MET A 216 10.72 -69.65 45.04
N LYS A 217 11.92 -69.64 44.45
CA LYS A 217 12.38 -70.25 43.19
C LYS A 217 12.37 -71.78 43.19
N ARG A 218 12.22 -72.37 41.99
CA ARG A 218 12.60 -73.76 41.64
C ARG A 218 13.91 -73.76 40.83
N GLY A 219 14.73 -74.80 41.06
CA GLY A 219 15.76 -75.35 40.15
C GLY A 219 17.04 -74.52 40.06
N ARG A 220 18.24 -75.08 40.24
CA ARG A 220 18.73 -76.45 40.08
C ARG A 220 19.97 -76.63 40.94
#